data_AF-A0A1G8CWN7-F1
#
_entry.id   AF-A0A1G8CWN7-F1
#
_cell.length_a   1.000
_cell.length_b   1.000
_cell.length_c   1.000
_cell.angle_alpha   90.00
_cell.angle_beta   90.00
_cell.angle_gamma   90.00
#
_symmetry.space_group_name_H-M   'P 1'
#
loop_
_entity.id
_entity.type
_entity.pdbx_description
1 polymer ?
#
loop_
_entity_poly.entity_id
_entity_poly.type
_entity_poly.pdbx_seq_one_letter_code
_entity_poly.pdbx_strand_id
1 'polypeptide(L)' 'MILYTLPGCEKCKKVKEYLTEKEIPFSEINILTNKEVIKTIQQNMEEVYAPILYYKNQYYDGCEVFRWRFLNEIND' A
#
# COMPACT_ATOMS: atom_id res chain seq x y z
N MET A 1 -8.47 2.86 3.25
CA MET A 1 -7.04 2.52 3.09
C MET A 1 -6.61 2.86 1.68
N ILE A 2 -5.36 3.29 1.48
CA ILE A 2 -4.83 3.59 0.13
C ILE A 2 -3.66 2.63 -0.16
N LEU A 3 -3.72 1.95 -1.31
CA LEU A 3 -2.64 1.14 -1.84
C LEU A 3 -1.97 1.88 -2.99
N TYR A 4 -0.72 2.28 -2.78
CA TYR A 4 0.12 2.89 -3.79
C TYR A 4 0.83 1.82 -4.61
N THR A 5 0.65 1.86 -5.93
CA THR A 5 1.14 0.82 -6.85
C THR A 5 1.97 1.40 -8.00
N LEU A 6 2.64 0.49 -8.71
CA LEU A 6 3.36 0.75 -9.95
C LEU A 6 2.82 -0.19 -11.06
N PRO A 7 2.67 0.29 -12.31
CA PRO A 7 2.35 -0.57 -13.44
C PRO A 7 3.38 -1.69 -13.61
N GLY A 8 2.92 -2.93 -13.86
CA GLY A 8 3.80 -4.09 -14.04
C GLY A 8 4.39 -4.68 -12.76
N CYS A 9 4.07 -4.12 -11.58
CA CYS A 9 4.55 -4.61 -10.29
C CYS A 9 3.83 -5.89 -9.84
N GLU A 10 4.49 -7.04 -9.90
CA GLU A 10 3.92 -8.33 -9.49
C GLU A 10 3.53 -8.35 -7.99
N LYS A 11 4.35 -7.76 -7.11
CA LYS A 11 4.05 -7.64 -5.68
C LYS A 11 2.78 -6.82 -5.43
N CYS A 12 2.60 -5.73 -6.17
CA CYS A 12 1.42 -4.88 -6.08
C CYS A 12 0.16 -5.63 -6.50
N LYS A 13 0.26 -6.48 -7.54
CA LYS A 13 -0.84 -7.37 -7.95
C LYS A 13 -1.22 -8.33 -6.82
N LYS A 14 -0.25 -9.02 -6.20
CA LYS A 14 -0.50 -9.96 -5.09
C LYS A 14 -1.16 -9.29 -3.89
N VAL A 15 -0.70 -8.09 -3.51
CA VAL A 15 -1.29 -7.32 -2.40
C VAL A 15 -2.73 -6.92 -2.73
N LYS A 16 -2.98 -6.48 -3.97
CA LYS A 16 -4.32 -6.12 -4.43
C LYS A 16 -5.29 -7.29 -4.41
N GLU A 17 -4.86 -8.44 -4.94
CA GLU A 17 -5.63 -9.68 -4.91
C GLU A 17 -5.96 -10.07 -3.48
N TYR A 18 -4.97 -10.08 -2.60
CA TYR A 18 -5.17 -10.41 -1.19
C TYR A 18 -6.19 -9.51 -0.48
N LEU A 19 -6.07 -8.19 -0.64
CA LEU A 19 -7.01 -7.24 -0.02
C LEU A 19 -8.43 -7.43 -0.58
N THR A 20 -8.54 -7.69 -1.87
CA THR A 20 -9.83 -7.96 -2.54
C THR A 20 -10.45 -9.27 -2.04
N GLU A 21 -9.67 -10.35 -1.96
CA GLU A 21 -10.10 -11.67 -1.47
C GLU A 21 -10.54 -11.65 -0.01
N LYS A 22 -9.93 -10.78 0.80
CA LYS A 22 -10.31 -10.54 2.19
C LYS A 22 -11.43 -9.52 2.36
N GLU A 23 -11.98 -9.00 1.26
CA GLU A 23 -13.02 -7.98 1.25
C GLU A 23 -12.64 -6.70 2.02
N ILE A 24 -11.34 -6.40 2.11
CA ILE A 24 -10.82 -5.23 2.80
C ILE A 24 -10.92 -4.02 1.86
N PRO A 25 -11.64 -2.94 2.21
CA PRO A 25 -11.79 -1.78 1.32
C PRO A 25 -10.49 -0.98 1.16
N PHE A 26 -10.09 -0.74 -0.09
CA PHE A 26 -8.94 0.13 -0.41
C PHE A 26 -9.17 0.91 -1.71
N SER A 27 -8.43 2.00 -1.87
CA SER A 27 -8.29 2.73 -3.13
C SER A 27 -6.88 2.51 -3.69
N GLU A 28 -6.77 2.25 -4.99
CA GLU A 28 -5.48 2.10 -5.69
C GLU A 28 -5.04 3.44 -6.29
N ILE A 29 -3.78 3.83 -6.05
CA ILE A 29 -3.17 5.02 -6.68
C ILE A 29 -1.85 4.63 -7.33
N ASN A 30 -1.73 4.88 -8.64
CA ASN A 30 -0.48 4.73 -9.36
C ASN A 30 0.46 5.92 -9.08
N ILE A 31 1.59 5.66 -8.41
CA ILE A 31 2.51 6.72 -7.99
C ILE A 31 3.20 7.42 -9.17
N LEU A 32 3.37 6.77 -10.33
CA LEU A 32 4.00 7.43 -11.50
C LEU A 32 3.13 8.55 -12.07
N THR A 33 1.81 8.45 -11.89
CA THR A 33 0.87 9.46 -12.40
C THR A 33 0.69 10.64 -11.45
N ASN A 34 1.26 10.57 -10.24
CA ASN A 34 1.06 11.60 -9.23
C ASN A 34 2.38 11.96 -8.52
N LYS A 35 3.06 13.00 -9.04
CA LYS A 35 4.34 13.48 -8.52
C LYS A 35 4.26 14.07 -7.11
N GLU A 36 3.10 14.59 -6.70
CA GLU A 36 2.91 15.13 -5.35
C GLU A 36 2.88 14.02 -4.31
N VAL A 37 2.21 12.91 -4.62
CA VAL A 37 2.19 11.69 -3.79
C VAL A 37 3.60 11.18 -3.54
N ILE A 38 4.46 11.12 -4.56
CA ILE A 38 5.85 10.69 -4.41
C ILE A 38 6.59 11.59 -3.40
N LYS A 39 6.45 12.92 -3.51
CA LYS A 39 7.09 13.86 -2.57
C LYS A 39 6.64 13.64 -1.14
N THR A 40 5.34 13.42 -0.93
CA THR A 40 4.79 13.15 0.41
C THR A 40 5.34 11.84 0.98
N ILE A 41 5.43 10.78 0.17
CA ILE A 41 6.01 9.50 0.61
C ILE A 41 7.49 9.68 0.96
N GLN A 42 8.27 10.40 0.15
CA GLN A 42 9.70 10.67 0.40
C GLN A 42 9.96 11.43 1.72
N GLN A 43 9.00 12.22 2.19
CA GLN A 43 9.12 12.91 3.48
C GLN A 43 8.93 11.98 4.68
N ASN A 44 8.31 10.80 4.47
CA ASN A 44 7.92 9.88 5.53
C ASN A 44 8.63 8.51 5.45
N MET A 45 9.27 8.19 4.32
CA MET A 45 9.97 6.93 4.08
C MET A 45 11.38 7.19 3.52
N GLU A 46 12.34 6.38 3.95
CA GLU A 46 13.75 6.47 3.53
C GLU A 46 13.92 6.14 2.03
N GLU A 47 13.13 5.18 1.53
CA GLU A 47 13.08 4.82 0.11
C GLU A 47 11.63 4.74 -0.39
N VAL A 48 11.40 5.18 -1.62
CA VAL A 48 10.10 5.01 -2.30
C VAL A 48 10.14 3.76 -3.14
N TYR A 49 9.42 2.74 -2.69
CA TYR A 49 9.16 1.52 -3.44
C TYR A 49 7.65 1.27 -3.54
N ALA A 50 7.25 0.23 -4.28
CA ALA A 50 5.86 -0.21 -4.30
C ALA A 50 5.81 -1.73 -4.11
N PRO A 51 4.76 -2.27 -3.46
CA PRO A 51 3.57 -1.57 -2.97
C PRO A 51 3.82 -0.80 -1.66
N ILE A 52 3.17 0.35 -1.49
CA ILE A 52 3.08 1.07 -0.20
C ILE A 52 1.63 1.11 0.23
N LEU A 53 1.39 0.92 1.52
CA LEU A 53 0.06 1.00 2.09
C LEU A 53 -0.03 2.22 3.02
N TYR A 54 -1.09 2.99 2.88
CA TYR A 54 -1.41 4.08 3.78
C TYR A 54 -2.70 3.80 4.54
N TYR A 55 -2.56 3.73 5.87
CA TYR A 55 -3.61 3.36 6.80
C TYR A 55 -3.39 4.05 8.15
N LYS A 56 -4.47 4.48 8.82
CA LYS A 56 -4.42 5.18 10.13
C LYS A 56 -3.31 6.26 10.21
N ASN A 57 -3.20 7.09 9.16
CA ASN A 57 -2.20 8.16 9.01
C ASN A 57 -0.73 7.73 8.97
N GLN A 58 -0.44 6.46 8.70
CA GLN A 58 0.91 5.92 8.62
C GLN A 58 1.15 5.23 7.28
N TYR A 59 2.42 5.20 6.87
CA TYR A 59 2.89 4.48 5.69
C TYR A 59 3.54 3.17 6.10
N TYR A 60 3.18 2.09 5.43
CA TYR A 60 3.70 0.75 5.64
C TYR A 60 4.24 0.19 4.33
N ASP A 61 5.17 -0.76 4.42
CA ASP A 61 5.46 -1.64 3.28
C ASP A 61 4.17 -2.40 2.96
N GLY A 62 3.69 -2.29 1.72
CA GLY A 62 2.47 -2.94 1.29
C GLY A 62 2.54 -4.46 1.36
N CYS A 63 3.73 -5.06 1.42
CA CYS A 63 3.90 -6.49 1.64
C CYS A 63 3.59 -6.91 3.09
N GLU A 64 3.45 -5.98 4.03
CA GLU A 64 3.09 -6.30 5.42
C GLU A 64 1.66 -6.80 5.56
N VAL A 65 0.78 -6.59 4.57
CA VAL A 65 -0.59 -7.15 4.58
C VAL A 65 -0.61 -8.68 4.72
N PHE A 66 0.45 -9.36 4.31
CA PHE A 66 0.57 -10.81 4.45
C PHE A 66 0.95 -11.25 5.86
N ARG A 67 1.37 -10.32 6.73
CA ARG A 67 1.79 -10.61 8.10
C ARG A 67 0.59 -10.59 9.03
N TRP A 68 0.48 -11.62 9.88
CA TRP A 68 -0.62 -11.77 10.84
C TRP A 68 -0.82 -10.55 11.75
N ARG A 69 0.26 -9.89 12.15
CA ARG A 69 0.20 -8.67 12.98
C ARG A 69 -0.62 -7.56 12.32
N PHE A 70 -0.41 -7.33 11.03
CA PHE A 70 -1.09 -6.28 10.29
C PHE A 70 -2.57 -6.61 10.06
N LEU A 71 -2.90 -7.89 9.91
CA LEU A 71 -4.28 -8.36 9.74
C LEU A 71 -5.16 -8.08 10.97
N ASN A 72 -4.62 -8.19 12.19
CA ASN A 72 -5.39 -7.83 13.37
C ASN A 72 -5.62 -6.30 13.43
N GLU A 73 -4.62 -5.50 13.05
CA GLU A 73 -4.70 -4.02 13.09
C GLU A 73 -5.73 -3.41 12.13
N ILE A 74 -6.01 -4.09 11.01
CA ILE A 74 -7.00 -3.65 10.01
C ILE A 74 -8.40 -4.22 10.20
N ASN A 75 -8.54 -5.30 10.99
CA ASN A 75 -9.85 -5.89 11.32
C ASN A 75 -10.43 -5.35 12.65
N ASP A 76 -9.63 -4.59 13.43
CA ASP A 76 -10.06 -3.77 14.58
C ASP A 76 -10.43 -2.32 14.18
#